data_AF-C1MZ63-F1
#
_entry.id   AF-C1MZ63-F1
#
_cell.length_a   1.000
_cell.length_b   1.000
_cell.length_c   1.000
_cell.angle_alpha   90.00
_cell.angle_beta   90.00
_cell.angle_gamma   90.00
#
_symmetry.space_group_name_H-M   'P 1'
#
loop_
_entity.id
_entity.type
_entity.pdbx_description
1 polymer ?
#
loop_
_entity_poly.entity_id
_entity_poly.type
_entity_poly.pdbx_seq_one_letter_code
_entity_poly.pdbx_strand_id
1 'polypeptide(L)'
;CPKDCSRHGSCVYNFCVCDTGYTGFDCSNVSCPDDVCYFDYLGHSQVCDQCNNRGICNGFTGSCECQFPASGESCRAFDCLNDCNGNGIC
;
A
#
# COMPACT_ATOMS: atom_id res chain seq x y z
N CYS A 1 0.20 -22.26 -7.10
CA CYS A 1 0.09 -20.91 -6.53
C CYS A 1 -0.78 -20.92 -5.28
N PRO A 2 -0.45 -20.10 -4.28
CA PRO A 2 -1.20 -20.01 -3.04
C PRO A 2 -2.62 -19.52 -3.31
N LYS A 3 -3.61 -20.24 -2.78
CA LYS A 3 -5.07 -19.99 -2.92
C LYS A 3 -5.53 -19.56 -4.32
N ASP A 4 -4.89 -20.06 -5.38
CA ASP A 4 -5.20 -19.64 -6.76
C ASP A 4 -5.14 -18.10 -6.95
N CYS A 5 -4.20 -17.44 -6.27
CA CYS A 5 -4.04 -15.99 -6.21
C CYS A 5 -5.34 -15.25 -5.87
N SER A 6 -6.22 -15.88 -5.09
CA SER A 6 -7.55 -15.37 -4.72
C SER A 6 -8.40 -14.91 -5.91
N ARG A 7 -8.07 -15.37 -7.13
CA ARG A 7 -8.62 -14.91 -8.41
C ARG A 7 -8.45 -13.40 -8.68
N HIS A 8 -7.48 -12.77 -8.05
CA HIS A 8 -7.13 -11.35 -8.23
C HIS A 8 -5.69 -11.19 -8.73
N GLY A 9 -5.25 -12.10 -9.59
CA GLY A 9 -3.92 -12.07 -10.14
C GLY A 9 -3.59 -13.28 -11.00
N SER A 10 -2.38 -13.25 -11.55
CA SER A 10 -1.83 -14.31 -12.40
C SER A 10 -0.80 -15.14 -11.65
N CYS A 11 -0.85 -16.45 -11.82
CA CYS A 11 0.10 -17.40 -11.26
C CYS A 11 1.34 -17.51 -12.16
N VAL A 12 2.53 -17.12 -11.66
CA VAL A 12 3.80 -17.17 -12.40
C VAL A 12 4.87 -17.81 -11.51
N TYR A 13 5.46 -18.93 -11.96
CA TYR A 13 6.49 -19.67 -11.20
C TYR A 13 6.13 -19.98 -9.73
N ASN A 14 4.84 -20.27 -9.47
CA ASN A 14 4.27 -20.51 -8.13
C ASN A 14 4.12 -19.26 -7.23
N PHE A 15 4.39 -18.08 -7.75
CA PHE A 15 4.13 -16.78 -7.13
C PHE A 15 2.92 -16.10 -7.76
N CYS A 16 2.27 -15.22 -7.00
CA CYS A 16 1.14 -14.45 -7.49
C CYS A 16 1.58 -13.05 -7.91
N VAL A 17 1.27 -12.72 -9.17
CA VAL A 17 1.36 -11.35 -9.70
C VAL A 17 -0.04 -10.77 -9.59
N CYS A 18 -0.28 -9.92 -8.60
CA CYS A 18 -1.61 -9.40 -8.32
C CYS A 18 -2.05 -8.34 -9.32
N ASP A 19 -3.36 -8.31 -9.59
CA ASP A 19 -3.99 -7.29 -10.41
C ASP A 19 -3.99 -5.93 -9.70
N THR A 20 -4.19 -4.86 -10.46
CA THR A 20 -4.30 -3.51 -9.90
C THR A 20 -5.43 -3.46 -8.87
N GLY A 21 -5.16 -2.91 -7.68
CA GLY A 21 -6.10 -2.87 -6.57
C GLY A 21 -5.89 -3.97 -5.53
N TYR A 22 -5.00 -4.94 -5.78
CA TYR A 22 -4.79 -6.09 -4.91
C TYR A 22 -3.32 -6.33 -4.58
N THR A 23 -3.07 -6.83 -3.37
CA THR A 23 -1.74 -7.08 -2.84
C THR A 23 -1.67 -8.33 -1.97
N GLY A 24 -0.46 -8.64 -1.51
CA GLY A 24 -0.18 -9.76 -0.63
C GLY A 24 0.23 -11.02 -1.38
N PHE A 25 0.64 -12.04 -0.62
CA PHE A 25 1.22 -13.28 -1.17
C PHE A 25 0.26 -14.07 -2.08
N ASP A 26 -1.04 -13.94 -1.84
CA ASP A 26 -2.12 -14.63 -2.57
C ASP A 26 -3.15 -13.65 -3.16
N CYS A 27 -2.82 -12.35 -3.28
CA CYS A 27 -3.71 -11.30 -3.78
C CYS A 27 -5.07 -11.19 -3.07
N SER A 28 -5.13 -11.63 -1.80
CA SER A 28 -6.35 -11.51 -0.99
C SER A 28 -6.53 -10.14 -0.34
N ASN A 29 -5.46 -9.34 -0.25
CA ASN A 29 -5.53 -8.01 0.33
C ASN A 29 -5.87 -6.98 -0.73
N VAL A 30 -6.61 -5.95 -0.34
CA VAL A 30 -6.87 -4.75 -1.13
C VAL A 30 -5.72 -3.77 -0.94
N SER A 31 -5.25 -3.13 -2.02
CA SER A 31 -4.27 -2.04 -1.93
C SER A 31 -4.89 -0.79 -1.32
N CYS A 32 -4.12 -0.05 -0.54
CA CYS A 32 -4.50 1.27 -0.08
C CYS A 32 -4.49 2.33 -1.21
N PRO A 33 -5.10 3.52 -0.97
CA PRO A 33 -5.19 4.59 -1.96
C PRO A 33 -3.83 5.15 -2.35
N ASP A 34 -3.71 5.59 -3.61
CA ASP A 34 -2.47 6.14 -4.20
C ASP A 34 -1.26 5.19 -4.17
N ASP A 35 -1.48 3.90 -3.93
CA ASP A 35 -0.40 2.93 -3.89
C ASP A 35 0.15 2.62 -5.28
N VAL A 36 1.47 2.60 -5.35
CA VAL A 36 2.21 2.09 -6.52
C VAL A 36 2.83 0.77 -6.13
N CYS A 37 2.42 -0.28 -6.84
CA CYS A 37 2.98 -1.62 -6.70
C CYS A 37 3.74 -1.99 -7.96
N TYR A 38 4.89 -2.65 -7.79
CA TYR A 38 5.61 -3.31 -8.87
C TYR A 38 5.99 -4.72 -8.44
N PHE A 39 6.20 -5.59 -9.41
CA PHE A 39 6.66 -6.96 -9.14
C PHE A 39 8.18 -7.00 -9.20
N ASP A 40 8.82 -7.41 -8.10
CA ASP A 40 10.24 -7.72 -8.10
C ASP A 40 10.45 -9.15 -8.59
N TYR A 41 11.05 -9.29 -9.78
CA TYR A 41 11.35 -10.58 -10.39
C TYR A 41 12.52 -11.32 -9.71
N LEU A 42 13.42 -10.62 -9.00
CA LEU A 42 14.53 -11.26 -8.29
C LEU A 42 14.05 -11.82 -6.94
N GLY A 43 13.30 -11.03 -6.18
CA GLY A 43 12.68 -11.42 -4.91
C GLY A 43 11.35 -12.18 -5.04
N HIS A 44 10.84 -12.37 -6.26
CA HIS A 44 9.56 -13.01 -6.58
C HIS A 44 8.40 -12.51 -5.71
N SER A 45 8.37 -11.21 -5.44
CA SER A 45 7.44 -10.60 -4.49
C SER A 45 6.89 -9.30 -5.06
N GLN A 46 5.62 -9.03 -4.78
CA GLN A 46 5.02 -7.74 -5.08
C GLN A 46 5.47 -6.74 -4.01
N VAL A 47 6.15 -5.68 -4.45
CA VAL A 47 6.60 -4.58 -3.59
C VAL A 47 5.65 -3.42 -3.81
N CYS A 48 5.10 -2.90 -2.72
CA CYS A 48 4.15 -1.82 -2.76
C CYS A 48 4.52 -0.75 -1.74
N ASP A 49 4.50 0.51 -2.16
CA ASP A 49 4.70 1.66 -1.29
C ASP A 49 3.39 2.02 -0.55
N GLN A 50 2.85 1.05 0.19
CA GLN A 50 1.57 1.15 0.88
C GLN A 50 1.56 2.37 1.82
N CYS A 51 0.52 3.21 1.72
CA CYS A 51 0.39 4.40 2.58
C CYS A 51 1.63 5.30 2.55
N ASN A 52 2.23 5.48 1.36
CA ASN A 52 3.45 6.26 1.13
C ASN A 52 4.64 5.88 2.05
N ASN A 53 4.70 4.62 2.52
CA ASN A 53 5.67 4.14 3.51
C ASN A 53 5.65 4.90 4.85
N ARG A 54 4.52 5.56 5.17
CA ARG A 54 4.33 6.39 6.38
C ARG A 54 3.14 5.97 7.23
N GLY A 55 2.65 4.76 7.01
CA GLY A 55 1.53 4.21 7.75
C GLY A 55 1.43 2.71 7.57
N ILE A 56 0.40 2.14 8.18
CA ILE A 56 0.06 0.73 8.06
C ILE A 56 -1.23 0.64 7.24
N CYS A 57 -1.20 -0.12 6.15
CA CYS A 57 -2.39 -0.39 5.35
C CYS A 57 -3.20 -1.54 5.96
N ASN A 58 -4.50 -1.33 6.15
CA ASN A 58 -5.43 -2.41 6.43
C ASN A 58 -5.83 -3.09 5.13
N GLY A 59 -5.28 -4.28 4.88
CA GLY A 59 -5.52 -5.05 3.65
C GLY A 59 -6.96 -5.57 3.45
N PHE A 60 -7.87 -5.42 4.41
CA PHE A 60 -9.28 -5.79 4.24
C PHE A 60 -10.16 -4.60 3.84
N THR A 61 -9.87 -3.41 4.39
CA THR A 61 -10.65 -2.19 4.14
C THR A 61 -9.99 -1.27 3.12
N GLY A 62 -8.69 -1.43 2.86
CA GLY A 62 -7.89 -0.50 2.07
C GLY A 62 -7.70 0.84 2.77
N SER A 63 -7.76 0.91 4.10
CA SER A 63 -7.58 2.16 4.85
C SER A 63 -6.18 2.25 5.46
N CYS A 64 -5.55 3.42 5.37
CA CYS A 64 -4.27 3.69 6.00
C CYS A 64 -4.41 4.21 7.43
N GLU A 65 -3.63 3.64 8.34
CA GLU A 65 -3.35 4.22 9.66
C GLU A 65 -1.99 4.93 9.59
N CYS A 66 -2.02 6.27 9.52
CA CYS A 66 -0.80 7.06 9.35
C CYS A 66 0.00 7.19 10.65
N GLN A 67 1.32 7.11 10.52
CA GLN A 67 2.24 7.46 11.58
C GLN A 67 2.46 8.97 11.61
N PHE A 68 2.22 9.62 12.74
CA PHE A 68 2.44 11.06 12.91
C PHE A 68 3.90 11.44 12.56
N PRO A 69 4.14 12.53 11.80
CA PRO A 69 3.19 13.56 11.38
C PRO A 69 2.55 13.33 10.00
N ALA A 70 2.47 12.10 9.48
CA ALA A 70 1.76 11.88 8.22
C ALA A 70 0.22 11.90 8.43
N SER A 71 -0.50 12.37 7.43
CA SER A 71 -1.97 12.47 7.44
C SER A 71 -2.58 12.28 6.04
N GLY A 72 -3.92 12.26 5.99
CA GLY A 72 -4.70 11.99 4.79
C GLY A 72 -4.92 10.50 4.55
N GLU A 73 -5.71 10.16 3.53
CA GLU A 73 -6.14 8.78 3.25
C GLU A 73 -5.00 7.87 2.77
N SER A 74 -3.94 8.44 2.19
CA SER A 74 -2.76 7.73 1.71
C SER A 74 -1.49 8.02 2.53
N CYS A 75 -1.58 8.78 3.63
CA CYS A 75 -0.44 9.25 4.43
C CYS A 75 0.62 10.06 3.65
N ARG A 76 0.22 10.61 2.49
CA ARG A 76 1.07 11.47 1.68
C ARG A 76 1.20 12.87 2.27
N ALA A 77 0.13 13.38 2.86
CA ALA A 77 0.12 14.69 3.48
C ALA A 77 0.87 14.65 4.82
N PHE A 78 1.27 15.82 5.29
CA PHE A 78 1.82 15.99 6.61
C PHE A 78 0.84 16.78 7.47
N ASP A 79 0.50 16.23 8.63
CA ASP A 79 -0.16 16.94 9.70
C ASP A 79 0.78 18.01 10.22
N CYS A 80 0.31 19.25 10.19
CA CYS A 80 1.13 20.38 10.57
C CYS A 80 0.96 20.70 12.04
N LEU A 81 2.00 20.40 12.81
CA LEU A 81 2.03 20.70 14.22
C LEU A 81 1.87 22.22 14.42
N ASN A 82 0.71 22.61 14.95
CA ASN A 82 0.28 24.00 15.17
C ASN A 82 0.29 24.88 13.91
N ASP A 83 0.05 24.33 12.71
CA ASP A 83 0.05 25.12 11.45
C ASP A 83 1.36 25.93 11.25
N CYS A 84 2.50 25.31 11.56
CA CYS A 84 3.81 25.98 11.62
C CYS A 84 3.83 27.22 12.54
N ASN A 85 2.94 27.27 13.55
CA ASN A 85 2.64 28.43 14.39
C ASN A 85 2.32 29.70 13.56
N GLY A 86 1.76 29.55 12.36
CA GLY A 86 1.45 30.63 11.41
C GLY A 86 2.65 31.15 10.60
N ASN A 87 3.80 30.46 10.59
CA ASN A 87 5.03 30.92 9.93
C ASN A 87 5.36 30.18 8.63
N GLY A 88 4.49 29.33 8.11
CA GLY A 88 4.82 28.48 6.98
C GLY A 88 3.61 27.93 6.25
N ILE A 89 3.89 27.24 5.15
CA ILE A 89 2.90 26.47 4.39
C ILE A 89 3.19 25.00 4.61
N CYS A 90 2.11 24.30 4.90
CA CYS A 90 1.94 22.86 4.93
C CYS A 90 1.29 22.43 3.62
#